data_AF-X1QH83-F1
#
_entry.id   AF-X1QH83-F1
#
_cell.length_a   1.000
_cell.length_b   1.000
_cell.length_c   1.000
_cell.angle_alpha   90.00
_cell.angle_beta   90.00
_cell.angle_gamma   90.00
#
_symmetry.space_group_name_H-M   'P 1'
#
loop_
_entity.id
_entity.type
_entity.pdbx_description
1 polymer ?
#
loop_
_entity_poly.entity_id
_entity_poly.type
_entity_poly.pdbx_seq_one_letter_code
_entity_poly.pdbx_strand_id
1 'polypeptide(L)'
;LFKDGDFHNPLENFQVPFWGTVPKGIYFNLCDRRIPVDRNYILEREEAEDFTEFYRKSLRFTDDRRMFIALERFSLAYEKKRFEDNIIDYVIALEALFGTTRNRIGMEIRLKSGFLVEDSKEKITEIYKFMRDLYGLRSKIVHGDEIKIPMKIGKEDYYSEYRLKPAIIKIFREIISAFFDEERRGDKEKIF
;
A
#
# COMPACT_ATOMS: atom_id res chain seq x y z
N LEU A 1 5.90 -9.46 2.35
CA LEU A 1 4.47 -9.14 2.63
C LEU A 1 3.55 -9.10 1.40
N PHE A 2 3.98 -8.70 0.20
CA PHE A 2 3.30 -9.09 -1.08
C PHE A 2 4.34 -9.03 -2.23
N LYS A 3 4.36 -10.00 -3.15
CA LYS A 3 5.18 -9.94 -4.38
C LYS A 3 4.39 -9.63 -5.66
N ASP A 4 3.06 -9.85 -5.68
CA ASP A 4 2.06 -9.65 -6.76
C ASP A 4 0.65 -10.02 -6.19
N GLY A 5 -0.48 -9.48 -6.71
CA GLY A 5 -1.86 -9.97 -6.46
C GLY A 5 -2.87 -9.03 -5.75
N ASP A 6 -4.17 -9.40 -5.77
CA ASP A 6 -5.30 -8.63 -5.17
C ASP A 6 -5.47 -8.88 -3.66
N PHE A 7 -5.50 -7.79 -2.91
CA PHE A 7 -5.63 -7.75 -1.46
C PHE A 7 -7.00 -8.18 -0.91
N HIS A 8 -8.07 -7.93 -1.66
CA HIS A 8 -9.45 -8.09 -1.15
C HIS A 8 -9.92 -9.53 -1.07
N ASN A 9 -9.27 -10.40 -1.81
CA ASN A 9 -9.71 -11.77 -1.95
C ASN A 9 -8.57 -12.78 -1.80
N PRO A 10 -7.99 -12.88 -0.58
CA PRO A 10 -7.01 -13.91 -0.33
C PRO A 10 -7.69 -15.27 -0.28
N LEU A 11 -8.91 -15.46 0.25
CA LEU A 11 -9.41 -16.83 0.46
C LEU A 11 -9.93 -17.55 -0.79
N GLU A 12 -10.41 -16.88 -1.85
CA GLU A 12 -10.84 -17.61 -3.06
C GLU A 12 -9.66 -18.17 -3.88
N ASN A 13 -8.44 -17.70 -3.63
CA ASN A 13 -7.23 -18.11 -4.37
C ASN A 13 -6.27 -18.99 -3.56
N PHE A 14 -6.59 -19.29 -2.29
CA PHE A 14 -5.71 -20.04 -1.39
C PHE A 14 -6.34 -21.41 -1.10
N GLN A 15 -5.99 -22.42 -1.90
CA GLN A 15 -6.28 -23.81 -1.55
C GLN A 15 -5.08 -24.41 -0.82
N VAL A 16 -5.29 -24.86 0.41
CA VAL A 16 -4.35 -25.74 1.11
C VAL A 16 -4.45 -27.12 0.43
N PRO A 17 -3.36 -27.75 -0.05
CA PRO A 17 -3.45 -29.07 -0.65
C PRO A 17 -4.07 -30.05 0.36
N PHE A 18 -5.18 -30.68 -0.02
CA PHE A 18 -5.93 -31.59 0.85
C PHE A 18 -5.12 -32.87 1.20
N TRP A 19 -4.01 -33.12 0.49
CA TRP A 19 -3.09 -34.22 0.75
C TRP A 19 -1.63 -33.79 0.52
N GLY A 20 -0.88 -33.61 1.61
CA GLY A 20 0.59 -33.48 1.54
C GLY A 20 1.15 -32.49 2.54
N THR A 21 2.04 -32.97 3.42
CA THR A 21 2.95 -32.13 4.19
C THR A 21 3.68 -31.16 3.26
N VAL A 22 3.44 -29.87 3.46
CA VAL A 22 3.97 -28.79 2.62
C VAL A 22 5.46 -28.62 2.93
N PRO A 23 6.40 -29.00 2.04
CA PRO A 23 7.81 -29.02 2.40
C PRO A 23 8.44 -27.62 2.40
N LYS A 24 7.86 -26.65 1.67
CA LYS A 24 8.45 -25.32 1.42
C LYS A 24 7.44 -24.19 1.09
N GLY A 25 6.32 -24.09 1.80
CA GLY A 25 5.40 -22.94 1.67
C GLY A 25 4.14 -23.15 0.82
N ILE A 26 3.24 -22.16 0.82
CA ILE A 26 1.90 -22.24 0.21
C ILE A 26 2.02 -22.13 -1.33
N TYR A 27 1.41 -23.07 -2.06
CA TYR A 27 1.40 -23.11 -3.52
C TYR A 27 0.13 -22.47 -4.09
N PHE A 28 0.27 -21.74 -5.21
CA PHE A 28 -0.81 -21.05 -5.91
C PHE A 28 -0.99 -21.64 -7.33
N ASN A 29 -2.23 -21.75 -7.78
CA ASN A 29 -2.58 -21.82 -9.21
C ASN A 29 -3.48 -20.62 -9.48
N LEU A 30 -2.97 -19.60 -10.17
CA LEU A 30 -3.76 -18.42 -10.56
C LEU A 30 -4.68 -18.84 -11.73
N CYS A 31 -5.93 -19.15 -11.44
CA CYS A 31 -6.98 -19.21 -12.47
C CYS A 31 -7.73 -17.86 -12.57
N ASP A 32 -6.99 -16.76 -12.70
CA ASP A 32 -7.54 -15.55 -13.31
C ASP A 32 -7.25 -15.62 -14.82
N ARG A 33 -8.29 -15.52 -15.66
CA ARG A 33 -8.16 -15.49 -17.13
C ARG A 33 -7.34 -14.31 -17.65
N ARG A 34 -6.92 -13.38 -16.79
CA ARG A 34 -6.13 -12.19 -17.12
C ARG A 34 -4.67 -12.24 -16.67
N ILE A 35 -4.27 -13.24 -15.89
CA ILE A 35 -2.89 -13.39 -15.40
C ILE A 35 -2.24 -14.60 -16.10
N PRO A 36 -1.09 -14.43 -16.78
CA PRO A 36 -0.41 -15.55 -17.42
C PRO A 36 -0.08 -16.64 -16.39
N VAL A 37 -0.45 -17.86 -16.73
CA VAL A 37 -0.37 -19.10 -15.92
C VAL A 37 1.06 -19.44 -15.44
N ASP A 38 2.07 -18.74 -15.95
CA ASP A 38 3.50 -19.03 -15.72
C ASP A 38 4.15 -18.29 -14.54
N ARG A 39 3.40 -17.51 -13.75
CA ARG A 39 3.94 -16.90 -12.53
C ARG A 39 3.44 -17.62 -11.28
N ASN A 40 4.21 -18.60 -10.82
CA ASN A 40 4.02 -19.19 -9.50
C ASN A 40 4.40 -18.15 -8.44
N TYR A 41 3.40 -17.61 -7.75
CA TYR A 41 3.61 -16.82 -6.54
C TYR A 41 4.03 -17.78 -5.43
N ILE A 42 5.26 -17.67 -4.90
CA ILE A 42 5.75 -18.53 -3.81
C ILE A 42 6.02 -17.64 -2.59
N LEU A 43 5.30 -17.95 -1.51
CA LEU A 43 5.59 -17.42 -0.17
C LEU A 43 6.51 -18.40 0.54
N GLU A 44 7.72 -17.96 0.86
CA GLU A 44 8.59 -18.70 1.77
C GLU A 44 7.92 -18.81 3.15
N ARG A 45 8.37 -19.75 3.99
CA ARG A 45 7.72 -20.02 5.30
C ARG A 45 7.60 -18.75 6.14
N GLU A 46 8.67 -17.98 6.21
CA GLU A 46 8.74 -16.73 6.97
C GLU A 46 7.76 -15.69 6.39
N GLU A 47 7.65 -15.61 5.07
CA GLU A 47 6.71 -14.69 4.39
C GLU A 47 5.25 -15.12 4.59
N ALA A 48 4.99 -16.42 4.70
CA ALA A 48 3.66 -16.96 4.96
C ALA A 48 3.20 -16.68 6.41
N GLU A 49 4.12 -16.68 7.37
CA GLU A 49 3.84 -16.29 8.76
C GLU A 49 3.49 -14.80 8.84
N ASP A 50 4.32 -13.93 8.26
CA ASP A 50 4.05 -12.50 8.16
C ASP A 50 2.70 -12.22 7.47
N PHE A 51 2.43 -12.92 6.36
CA PHE A 51 1.17 -12.80 5.63
C PHE A 51 -0.03 -13.23 6.48
N THR A 52 0.08 -14.34 7.20
CA THR A 52 -1.02 -14.85 8.03
C THR A 52 -1.33 -13.89 9.16
N GLU A 53 -0.31 -13.34 9.82
CA GLU A 53 -0.49 -12.32 10.85
C GLU A 53 -1.17 -11.08 10.27
N PHE A 54 -0.65 -10.59 9.16
CA PHE A 54 -1.17 -9.43 8.46
C PHE A 54 -2.63 -9.62 8.01
N TYR A 55 -2.96 -10.77 7.41
CA TYR A 55 -4.31 -11.08 6.95
C TYR A 55 -5.29 -11.13 8.13
N ARG A 56 -4.91 -11.78 9.24
CA ARG A 56 -5.72 -11.79 10.47
C ARG A 56 -5.95 -10.39 11.03
N LYS A 57 -4.96 -9.49 10.94
CA LYS A 57 -5.13 -8.08 11.32
C LYS A 57 -6.15 -7.40 10.39
N SER A 58 -6.03 -7.59 9.08
CA SER A 58 -6.92 -6.96 8.09
C SER A 58 -8.39 -7.37 8.21
N LEU A 59 -8.67 -8.62 8.61
CA LEU A 59 -10.03 -9.12 8.81
C LEU A 59 -10.84 -8.36 9.88
N ARG A 60 -10.17 -7.62 10.78
CA ARG A 60 -10.85 -6.79 11.78
C ARG A 60 -11.42 -5.50 11.21
N PHE A 61 -11.04 -5.16 9.98
CA PHE A 61 -11.40 -3.92 9.32
C PHE A 61 -12.37 -4.14 8.15
N THR A 62 -12.96 -5.33 8.05
CA THR A 62 -13.94 -5.65 7.00
C THR A 62 -15.13 -4.69 6.99
N ASP A 63 -15.45 -4.12 8.15
CA ASP A 63 -16.58 -3.20 8.31
C ASP A 63 -16.17 -1.71 8.19
N ASP A 64 -14.87 -1.36 8.23
CA ASP A 64 -14.43 0.03 7.99
C ASP A 64 -14.30 0.29 6.49
N ARG A 65 -15.31 0.99 5.95
CA ARG A 65 -15.38 1.40 4.55
C ARG A 65 -14.13 2.17 4.07
N ARG A 66 -13.51 2.98 4.92
CA ARG A 66 -12.29 3.73 4.55
C ARG A 66 -11.12 2.80 4.36
N MET A 67 -10.95 1.85 5.27
CA MET A 67 -9.91 0.83 5.15
C MET A 67 -10.14 -0.03 3.92
N PHE A 68 -11.38 -0.46 3.68
CA PHE A 68 -11.74 -1.20 2.46
C PHE A 68 -11.32 -0.45 1.19
N ILE A 69 -11.72 0.82 1.05
CA ILE A 69 -11.37 1.64 -0.11
C ILE A 69 -9.85 1.82 -0.22
N ALA A 70 -9.16 2.03 0.89
CA ALA A 70 -7.71 2.21 0.90
C ALA A 70 -6.97 0.99 0.37
N LEU A 71 -7.34 -0.18 0.88
CA LEU A 71 -6.76 -1.44 0.44
C LEU A 71 -7.11 -1.74 -1.02
N GLU A 72 -8.31 -1.37 -1.47
CA GLU A 72 -8.79 -1.63 -2.85
C GLU A 72 -7.99 -0.82 -3.84
N ARG A 73 -7.81 0.46 -3.53
CA ARG A 73 -7.05 1.38 -4.35
C ARG A 73 -5.56 1.01 -4.36
N PHE A 74 -5.02 0.61 -3.22
CA PHE A 74 -3.64 0.10 -3.15
C PHE A 74 -3.44 -1.15 -4.02
N SER A 75 -4.39 -2.09 -3.98
CA SER A 75 -4.41 -3.31 -4.80
C SER A 75 -4.47 -2.98 -6.31
N LEU A 76 -5.41 -2.14 -6.72
CA LEU A 76 -5.58 -1.71 -8.11
C LEU A 76 -4.35 -0.97 -8.67
N ALA A 77 -3.72 -0.10 -7.88
CA ALA A 77 -2.49 0.60 -8.27
C ALA A 77 -1.32 -0.36 -8.54
N TYR A 78 -1.36 -1.55 -7.92
CA TYR A 78 -0.32 -2.55 -8.12
C TYR A 78 -0.41 -3.16 -9.53
N GLU A 79 -1.62 -3.51 -9.96
CA GLU A 79 -1.92 -4.19 -11.23
C GLU A 79 -1.87 -3.29 -12.47
N LYS A 80 -2.13 -1.99 -12.27
CA LYS A 80 -2.21 -1.05 -13.39
C LYS A 80 -0.86 -0.81 -14.06
N LYS A 81 -0.91 -0.80 -15.40
CA LYS A 81 0.27 -0.63 -16.27
C LYS A 81 0.73 0.82 -16.38
N ARG A 82 -0.21 1.78 -16.35
CA ARG A 82 0.10 3.21 -16.47
C ARG A 82 0.50 3.76 -15.12
N PHE A 83 1.64 4.42 -15.07
CA PHE A 83 2.19 4.96 -13.84
C PHE A 83 1.33 6.07 -13.25
N GLU A 84 0.75 6.92 -14.09
CA GLU A 84 -0.10 8.02 -13.66
C GLU A 84 -1.32 7.51 -12.89
N ASP A 85 -1.95 6.44 -13.40
CA ASP A 85 -3.08 5.79 -12.75
C ASP A 85 -2.66 5.15 -11.41
N ASN A 86 -1.44 4.61 -11.32
CA ASN A 86 -0.89 4.07 -10.07
C ASN A 86 -0.76 5.17 -9.02
N ILE A 87 -0.19 6.32 -9.40
CA ILE A 87 -0.03 7.47 -8.48
C ILE A 87 -1.39 7.97 -7.99
N ILE A 88 -2.37 8.07 -8.90
CA ILE A 88 -3.73 8.48 -8.53
C ILE A 88 -4.32 7.52 -7.50
N ASP A 89 -4.32 6.21 -7.76
CA ASP A 89 -4.92 5.23 -6.85
C ASP A 89 -4.18 5.15 -5.51
N TYR A 90 -2.84 5.22 -5.50
CA TYR A 90 -2.08 5.32 -4.25
C TYR A 90 -2.55 6.53 -3.43
N VAL A 91 -2.63 7.71 -4.04
CA VAL A 91 -3.09 8.90 -3.31
C VAL A 91 -4.54 8.75 -2.85
N ILE A 92 -5.45 8.20 -3.66
CA ILE A 92 -6.82 7.92 -3.22
C ILE A 92 -6.83 7.00 -2.00
N ALA A 93 -5.96 6.00 -1.94
CA ALA A 93 -5.86 5.13 -0.77
C ALA A 93 -5.47 5.91 0.50
N LEU A 94 -4.53 6.85 0.42
CA LEU A 94 -4.18 7.73 1.54
C LEU A 94 -5.32 8.69 1.90
N GLU A 95 -6.03 9.22 0.91
CA GLU A 95 -7.20 10.08 1.12
C GLU A 95 -8.30 9.32 1.85
N ALA A 96 -8.51 8.04 1.54
CA ALA A 96 -9.47 7.20 2.26
C ALA A 96 -9.04 6.97 3.71
N LEU A 97 -7.77 6.63 3.97
CA LEU A 97 -7.25 6.38 5.32
C LEU A 97 -7.27 7.64 6.21
N PHE A 98 -6.82 8.77 5.67
CA PHE A 98 -6.48 9.95 6.46
C PHE A 98 -7.36 11.16 6.21
N GLY A 99 -8.08 11.22 5.09
CA GLY A 99 -8.83 12.39 4.63
C GLY A 99 -10.14 12.59 5.38
N THR A 100 -10.03 12.94 6.66
CA THR A 100 -11.17 13.25 7.52
C THR A 100 -11.77 14.62 7.22
N THR A 101 -10.96 15.59 6.77
CA THR A 101 -11.40 16.97 6.51
C THR A 101 -11.20 17.37 5.06
N ARG A 102 -12.29 17.59 4.32
CA ARG A 102 -12.27 17.91 2.86
C ARG A 102 -11.31 19.04 2.46
N ASN A 103 -11.17 20.07 3.28
CA ASN A 103 -10.33 21.24 2.94
C ASN A 103 -8.87 21.11 3.41
N ARG A 104 -8.49 19.99 4.05
CA ARG A 104 -7.15 19.79 4.63
C ARG A 104 -6.55 18.41 4.32
N ILE A 105 -7.16 17.65 3.43
CA ILE A 105 -6.78 16.26 3.09
C ILE A 105 -5.26 16.13 2.85
N GLY A 106 -4.69 16.96 1.97
CA GLY A 106 -3.24 16.88 1.69
C GLY A 106 -2.36 17.20 2.90
N MET A 107 -2.81 18.03 3.85
CA MET A 107 -2.09 18.29 5.11
C MET A 107 -2.23 17.11 6.09
N GLU A 108 -3.44 16.56 6.23
CA GLU A 108 -3.70 15.40 7.09
C GLU A 108 -2.87 14.19 6.65
N ILE A 109 -2.85 13.87 5.35
CA ILE A 109 -2.03 12.77 4.80
C ILE A 109 -0.57 12.93 5.20
N ARG A 110 0.02 14.12 4.98
CA ARG A 110 1.45 14.36 5.24
C ARG A 110 1.81 14.23 6.71
N LEU A 111 0.98 14.76 7.60
CA LEU A 111 1.23 14.71 9.04
C LEU A 111 1.00 13.31 9.59
N LYS A 112 -0.18 12.72 9.33
CA LYS A 112 -0.56 11.41 9.86
C LYS A 112 0.37 10.31 9.36
N SER A 113 0.77 10.33 8.09
CA SER A 113 1.71 9.33 7.55
C SER A 113 3.06 9.36 8.26
N GLY A 114 3.59 10.55 8.58
CA GLY A 114 4.87 10.67 9.26
C GLY A 114 4.81 10.18 10.71
N PHE A 115 3.85 10.68 11.49
CA PHE A 115 3.68 10.33 12.90
C PHE A 115 3.23 8.89 13.15
N LEU A 116 2.57 8.27 12.17
CA LEU A 116 2.14 6.89 12.27
C LEU A 116 3.30 5.90 12.10
N VAL A 117 4.26 6.22 11.22
CA VAL A 117 5.32 5.27 10.83
C VAL A 117 6.61 5.44 11.64
N GLU A 118 6.90 6.64 12.14
CA GLU A 118 8.18 6.94 12.78
C GLU A 118 8.03 7.81 14.03
N ASP A 119 8.92 7.60 15.02
CA ASP A 119 8.98 8.43 16.24
C ASP A 119 10.08 9.51 16.17
N SER A 120 11.06 9.36 15.27
CA SER A 120 12.14 10.34 15.08
C SER A 120 11.66 11.53 14.26
N LYS A 121 11.89 12.74 14.77
CA LYS A 121 11.55 14.00 14.10
C LYS A 121 12.15 14.11 12.70
N GLU A 122 13.39 13.66 12.53
CA GLU A 122 14.11 13.68 11.25
C GLU A 122 13.39 12.82 10.22
N LYS A 123 13.02 11.60 10.59
CA LYS A 123 12.35 10.66 9.69
C LYS A 123 10.88 11.02 9.44
N ILE A 124 10.15 11.50 10.46
CA ILE A 124 8.81 12.08 10.29
C ILE A 124 8.85 13.17 9.21
N THR A 125 9.88 14.02 9.26
CA THR A 125 10.07 15.10 8.28
C THR A 125 10.37 14.55 6.87
N GLU A 126 11.06 13.43 6.75
CA GLU A 126 11.32 12.77 5.47
C GLU A 126 10.03 12.22 4.86
N ILE A 127 9.24 11.46 5.63
CA ILE A 127 7.95 10.94 5.18
C ILE A 127 6.99 12.08 4.84
N TYR A 128 6.97 13.14 5.65
CA TYR A 128 6.17 14.33 5.38
C TYR A 128 6.49 14.94 4.01
N LYS A 129 7.78 15.12 3.69
CA LYS A 129 8.23 15.67 2.41
C LYS A 129 7.91 14.72 1.25
N PHE A 130 8.13 13.42 1.43
CA PHE A 130 7.77 12.41 0.45
C PHE A 130 6.28 12.48 0.10
N MET A 131 5.41 12.48 1.11
CA MET A 131 3.95 12.55 0.93
C MET A 131 3.50 13.86 0.30
N ARG A 132 4.16 14.99 0.63
CA ARG A 132 3.89 16.28 0.00
C ARG A 132 4.15 16.22 -1.50
N ASP A 133 5.31 15.70 -1.87
CA ASP A 133 5.75 15.69 -3.26
C ASP A 133 4.94 14.66 -4.08
N LEU A 134 4.57 13.52 -3.48
CA LEU A 134 3.66 12.53 -4.07
C LEU A 134 2.26 13.11 -4.32
N TYR A 135 1.69 13.83 -3.34
CA TYR A 135 0.40 14.51 -3.51
C TYR A 135 0.46 15.58 -4.60
N GLY A 136 1.57 16.33 -4.65
CA GLY A 136 1.83 17.32 -5.71
C GLY A 136 1.93 16.68 -7.09
N LEU A 137 2.58 15.52 -7.20
CA LEU A 137 2.65 14.75 -8.45
C LEU A 137 1.26 14.33 -8.92
N ARG A 138 0.42 13.79 -8.03
CA ARG A 138 -0.98 13.46 -8.33
C ARG A 138 -1.77 14.67 -8.81
N SER A 139 -1.60 15.83 -8.15
CA SER A 139 -2.27 17.08 -8.55
C SER A 139 -1.95 17.45 -9.99
N LYS A 140 -0.67 17.43 -10.37
CA LYS A 140 -0.20 17.68 -11.74
C LYS A 140 -0.84 16.72 -12.74
N ILE A 141 -0.80 15.42 -12.43
CA ILE A 141 -1.36 14.37 -13.30
C ILE A 141 -2.85 14.63 -13.59
N VAL A 142 -3.67 14.92 -12.57
CA VAL A 142 -5.11 15.11 -12.77
C VAL A 142 -5.46 16.41 -13.51
N HIS A 143 -4.53 17.37 -13.54
CA HIS A 143 -4.65 18.59 -14.33
C HIS A 143 -4.09 18.45 -15.75
N GLY A 144 -3.53 17.30 -16.10
CA GLY A 144 -2.95 17.04 -17.42
C GLY A 144 -1.56 17.64 -17.62
N ASP A 145 -0.87 18.02 -16.55
CA ASP A 145 0.50 18.52 -16.62
C ASP A 145 1.48 17.39 -16.99
N GLU A 146 2.51 17.72 -17.76
CA GLU A 146 3.60 16.79 -18.06
C GLU A 146 4.45 16.46 -16.82
N ILE A 147 4.76 15.17 -16.65
CA ILE A 147 5.64 14.69 -15.58
C ILE A 147 7.09 14.93 -16.00
N LYS A 148 7.79 15.79 -15.24
CA LYS A 148 9.22 16.06 -15.46
C LYS A 148 10.08 14.98 -14.81
N ILE A 149 11.08 14.51 -15.56
CA ILE A 149 12.12 13.60 -15.08
C ILE A 149 13.44 14.40 -14.94
N PRO A 150 14.17 14.30 -13.81
CA PRO A 150 13.87 13.47 -12.65
C PRO A 150 12.69 14.01 -11.82
N MET A 151 11.90 13.09 -11.28
CA MET A 151 10.87 13.40 -10.29
C MET A 151 11.55 13.57 -8.94
N LYS A 152 11.54 14.79 -8.40
CA LYS A 152 12.06 15.05 -7.05
C LYS A 152 10.99 14.75 -6.01
N ILE A 153 11.15 13.66 -5.27
CA ILE A 153 10.21 13.22 -4.23
C ILE A 153 10.98 13.07 -2.92
N GLY A 154 10.65 13.88 -1.92
CA GLY A 154 11.35 13.90 -0.65
C GLY A 154 12.79 14.43 -0.80
N LYS A 155 13.77 13.59 -0.47
CA LYS A 155 15.21 13.90 -0.61
C LYS A 155 15.84 13.28 -1.87
N GLU A 156 15.09 12.48 -2.62
CA GLU A 156 15.60 11.68 -3.72
C GLU A 156 15.11 12.17 -5.09
N ASP A 157 15.94 11.95 -6.10
CA ASP A 157 15.61 12.18 -7.50
C ASP A 157 15.33 10.84 -8.19
N TYR A 158 14.12 10.69 -8.72
CA TYR A 158 13.69 9.48 -9.42
C TYR A 158 13.73 9.69 -10.93
N TYR A 159 14.64 8.97 -11.59
CA TYR A 159 14.86 9.04 -13.04
C TYR A 159 13.91 8.15 -13.85
N SER A 160 13.11 7.32 -13.17
CA SER A 160 12.09 6.50 -13.82
C SER A 160 11.01 6.08 -12.82
N GLU A 161 9.83 5.78 -13.38
CA GLU A 161 8.67 5.24 -12.68
C GLU A 161 9.00 3.92 -11.98
N TYR A 162 9.85 3.09 -12.60
CA TYR A 162 10.32 1.81 -12.05
C TYR A 162 11.09 1.95 -10.74
N ARG A 163 11.70 3.12 -10.47
CA ARG A 163 12.39 3.39 -9.20
C ARG A 163 11.47 4.00 -8.15
N LEU A 164 10.51 4.82 -8.58
CA LEU A 164 9.58 5.49 -7.67
C LEU A 164 8.48 4.55 -7.17
N LYS A 165 7.93 3.68 -8.03
CA LYS A 165 6.84 2.76 -7.65
C LYS A 165 7.21 1.87 -6.45
N PRO A 166 8.39 1.22 -6.38
CA PRO A 166 8.80 0.46 -5.21
C PRO A 166 8.92 1.28 -3.92
N ALA A 167 9.40 2.53 -4.00
CA ALA A 167 9.51 3.42 -2.85
C ALA A 167 8.12 3.78 -2.28
N ILE A 168 7.17 4.08 -3.17
CA ILE A 168 5.76 4.31 -2.78
C ILE A 168 5.20 3.06 -2.13
N ILE A 169 5.30 1.89 -2.77
CA ILE A 169 4.79 0.62 -2.24
C ILE A 169 5.35 0.33 -0.85
N LYS A 170 6.66 0.55 -0.65
CA LYS A 170 7.31 0.35 0.65
C LYS A 170 6.67 1.20 1.73
N ILE A 171 6.55 2.51 1.51
CA ILE A 171 5.99 3.43 2.51
C ILE A 171 4.50 3.14 2.76
N PHE A 172 3.74 2.77 1.74
CA PHE A 172 2.33 2.37 1.92
C PHE A 172 2.18 1.14 2.79
N ARG A 173 3.06 0.14 2.62
CA ARG A 173 3.07 -1.06 3.47
C ARG A 173 3.40 -0.70 4.91
N GLU A 174 4.36 0.19 5.13
CA GLU A 174 4.70 0.68 6.46
C GLU A 174 3.50 1.41 7.11
N ILE A 175 2.80 2.27 6.35
CA ILE A 175 1.60 2.97 6.80
C ILE A 175 0.47 1.99 7.18
N ILE A 176 0.14 1.04 6.31
CA ILE A 176 -0.96 0.09 6.54
C ILE A 176 -0.64 -0.78 7.77
N SER A 177 0.60 -1.28 7.87
CA SER A 177 1.03 -2.07 9.04
C SER A 177 0.94 -1.27 10.33
N ALA A 178 1.47 -0.04 10.34
CA ALA A 178 1.42 0.82 11.51
C ALA A 178 -0.01 1.21 11.90
N PHE A 179 -0.89 1.43 10.91
CA PHE A 179 -2.32 1.69 11.14
C PHE A 179 -2.98 0.52 11.88
N PHE A 180 -2.73 -0.72 11.42
CA PHE A 180 -3.28 -1.92 12.06
C PHE A 180 -2.73 -2.13 13.49
N ASP A 181 -1.48 -1.75 13.74
CA ASP A 181 -0.87 -1.88 15.06
C ASP A 181 -1.37 -0.80 16.06
N GLU A 182 -1.58 0.45 15.63
CA GLU A 182 -2.09 1.52 16.50
C GLU A 182 -3.58 1.32 16.86
N GLU A 183 -4.42 0.86 15.92
CA GLU A 183 -5.81 0.52 16.25
C GLU A 183 -5.91 -0.61 17.28
N ARG A 184 -4.96 -1.57 17.25
CA ARG A 184 -4.87 -2.62 18.28
C ARG A 184 -4.56 -2.06 19.66
N ARG A 185 -3.74 -1.01 19.75
CA ARG A 185 -3.39 -0.34 21.01
C ARG A 185 -4.54 0.53 21.55
N GLY A 186 -5.54 0.82 20.72
CA GLY A 186 -6.64 1.71 21.06
C GLY A 186 -6.21 3.19 21.11
N ASP A 187 -5.02 3.50 20.61
CA ASP A 187 -4.43 4.84 20.65
C ASP A 187 -4.95 5.67 19.46
N LYS A 188 -6.16 6.20 19.63
CA LYS A 188 -6.84 6.97 18.58
C LYS A 188 -6.17 8.32 18.31
N GLU A 189 -5.33 8.84 19.20
CA GLU A 189 -4.70 10.16 19.06
C GLU A 189 -3.72 10.21 17.87
N LYS A 190 -3.09 9.09 17.52
CA LYS A 190 -2.21 9.00 16.34
C LYS A 190 -2.95 8.81 15.01
N ILE A 191 -4.20 8.33 15.06
CA ILE A 191 -5.00 7.98 13.87
C ILE A 191 -5.97 9.12 13.50
N PHE A 192 -6.56 9.79 14.50
CA PHE A 192 -7.65 10.75 14.32
C PHE A 192 -7.24 12.20 14.61
#